data_AF-A0A2G5DSI3-F1
#
_entry.id   AF-A0A2G5DSI3-F1
#
_cell.length_a   1.000
_cell.length_b   1.000
_cell.length_c   1.000
_cell.angle_alpha   90.00
_cell.angle_beta   90.00
_cell.angle_gamma   90.00
#
_symmetry.space_group_name_H-M   'P 1'
#
loop_
_entity.id
_entity.type
_entity.pdbx_description
1 polymer ?
#
loop_
_entity_poly.entity_id
_entity_poly.type
_entity_poly.pdbx_seq_one_letter_code
_entity_poly.pdbx_strand_id
1 'polypeptide(L)'
;MPHGDVFEQVSRARSLQHLNIGGTFITDESLYAIATSCPQLKAINLWSCRHVTESGLIALVNQCHKLESINVWGMRIPVECFIGLLSIRPALCIKPKGLHLNVTRVSAWPVV
;
A
#
# COMPACT_ATOMS: atom_id res chain seq x y z
N MET A 1 -11.02 11.44 -33.49
CA MET A 1 -11.38 12.42 -32.43
C MET A 1 -12.72 13.02 -32.79
N PRO A 2 -13.62 13.38 -31.86
CA PRO A 2 -13.50 13.29 -30.39
C PRO A 2 -14.79 12.76 -29.70
N HIS A 3 -14.66 12.18 -28.51
CA HIS A 3 -15.44 12.59 -27.34
C HIS A 3 -14.63 12.10 -26.15
N GLY A 4 -13.93 13.04 -25.50
CA GLY A 4 -13.29 12.79 -24.22
C GLY A 4 -14.36 12.32 -23.26
N ASP A 5 -14.33 11.02 -22.98
CA ASP A 5 -15.36 10.39 -22.20
C ASP A 5 -15.13 10.76 -20.72
N VAL A 6 -16.21 10.88 -19.97
CA VAL A 6 -16.31 11.39 -18.58
C VAL A 6 -15.34 10.68 -17.59
N PHE A 7 -14.71 9.60 -18.03
CA PHE A 7 -13.70 8.78 -17.34
C PHE A 7 -12.46 9.52 -16.82
N GLU A 8 -12.18 10.75 -17.25
CA GLU A 8 -11.07 11.55 -16.72
C GLU A 8 -11.49 12.59 -15.66
N GLN A 9 -12.73 12.54 -15.19
CA GLN A 9 -13.23 13.42 -14.13
C GLN A 9 -13.66 12.67 -12.88
N VAL A 10 -12.69 12.13 -12.15
CA VAL A 10 -12.81 12.10 -10.70
C VAL A 10 -11.45 12.48 -10.15
N SER A 11 -11.44 13.50 -9.29
CA SER A 11 -10.32 13.88 -8.44
C SER A 11 -9.61 12.64 -7.89
N ARG A 12 -8.55 12.21 -8.58
CA ARG A 12 -7.66 11.15 -8.11
C ARG A 12 -6.69 11.83 -7.18
N ALA A 13 -6.39 11.20 -6.05
CA ALA A 13 -5.45 11.71 -5.07
C ALA A 13 -4.01 11.61 -5.63
N ARG A 14 -3.74 12.37 -6.70
CA ARG A 14 -2.51 12.37 -7.49
C ARG A 14 -1.33 12.96 -6.72
N SER A 15 -1.55 13.56 -5.55
CA SER A 15 -0.51 14.04 -4.65
C SER A 15 -0.32 13.15 -3.41
N LEU A 16 -1.20 12.16 -3.17
CA LEU A 16 -1.15 11.33 -1.98
C LEU A 16 0.08 10.43 -2.03
N GLN A 17 0.99 10.63 -1.07
CA GLN A 17 2.23 9.86 -0.94
C GLN A 17 2.21 8.91 0.26
N HIS A 18 1.41 9.20 1.29
CA HIS A 18 1.34 8.40 2.50
C HIS A 18 -0.12 8.16 2.86
N LEU A 19 -0.47 6.90 3.13
CA LEU A 19 -1.84 6.51 3.48
C LEU A 19 -1.81 5.56 4.68
N ASN A 20 -2.58 5.87 5.71
CA ASN A 20 -2.77 4.98 6.86
C ASN A 20 -4.24 4.56 6.95
N ILE A 21 -4.50 3.27 6.73
CA ILE A 21 -5.84 2.66 6.81
C ILE A 21 -5.81 1.36 7.60
N GLY A 22 -4.77 1.14 8.41
CA GLY A 22 -4.71 -0.06 9.23
C GLY A 22 -5.75 -0.05 10.35
N GLY A 23 -6.17 -1.24 10.76
CA GLY A 23 -7.24 -1.48 11.72
C GLY A 23 -8.65 -1.34 11.13
N THR A 24 -8.75 -1.01 9.84
CA THR A 24 -10.04 -0.81 9.16
C THR A 24 -10.47 -2.06 8.37
N PHE A 25 -11.74 -2.07 7.97
CA PHE A 25 -12.29 -3.07 7.07
C PHE A 25 -12.05 -2.64 5.61
N ILE A 26 -11.03 -3.21 4.99
CA ILE A 26 -10.69 -3.04 3.57
C ILE A 26 -10.43 -4.39 2.93
N THR A 27 -10.63 -4.47 1.62
CA THR A 27 -10.51 -5.70 0.82
C THR A 27 -9.51 -5.50 -0.32
N ASP A 28 -9.29 -6.55 -1.11
CA ASP A 28 -8.46 -6.48 -2.31
C ASP A 28 -9.01 -5.48 -3.34
N GLU A 29 -10.34 -5.37 -3.48
CA GLU A 29 -10.98 -4.36 -4.33
C GLU A 29 -10.68 -2.94 -3.85
N SER A 30 -10.61 -2.75 -2.52
CA SER A 30 -10.22 -1.46 -1.93
C SER A 30 -8.78 -1.12 -2.29
N LEU A 31 -7.86 -2.10 -2.24
CA LEU A 31 -6.47 -1.89 -2.66
C LEU A 31 -6.35 -1.61 -4.16
N TYR A 32 -7.14 -2.26 -5.00
CA TYR A 32 -7.19 -1.95 -6.44
C TYR A 32 -7.64 -0.51 -6.71
N ALA A 33 -8.68 -0.07 -6.01
CA ALA A 33 -9.16 1.32 -6.10
C ALA A 33 -8.11 2.32 -5.62
N ILE A 34 -7.37 2.01 -4.54
CA ILE A 34 -6.25 2.84 -4.07
C ILE A 34 -5.13 2.88 -5.11
N ALA A 35 -4.74 1.73 -5.66
CA ALA A 35 -3.61 1.62 -6.56
C ALA A 35 -3.86 2.37 -7.88
N THR A 36 -5.09 2.35 -8.36
CA THR A 36 -5.52 3.17 -9.49
C THR A 36 -5.62 4.65 -9.08
N SER A 37 -6.23 4.98 -7.95
CA SER A 37 -6.48 6.39 -7.59
C SER A 37 -5.24 7.17 -7.11
N CYS A 38 -4.20 6.49 -6.61
CA CYS A 38 -3.04 7.08 -5.94
C CYS A 38 -1.71 6.69 -6.61
N PRO A 39 -1.42 7.16 -7.84
CA PRO A 39 -0.21 6.76 -8.58
C PRO A 39 1.10 7.27 -7.95
N GLN A 40 1.04 8.26 -7.05
CA GLN A 40 2.20 8.82 -6.36
C GLN A 40 2.44 8.22 -4.97
N LEU A 41 1.69 7.18 -4.59
CA LEU A 41 1.77 6.58 -3.26
C LEU A 41 3.17 6.00 -3.01
N LYS A 42 3.80 6.40 -1.91
CA LYS A 42 5.13 5.96 -1.44
C LYS A 42 5.06 5.07 -0.22
N ALA A 43 4.13 5.29 0.69
CA ALA A 43 3.97 4.45 1.86
C ALA A 43 2.50 4.16 2.18
N ILE A 44 2.22 2.93 2.60
CA ILE A 44 0.88 2.53 3.04
C ILE A 44 0.91 1.69 4.32
N ASN A 45 0.02 2.02 5.25
CA ASN A 45 -0.24 1.24 6.46
C ASN A 45 -1.49 0.37 6.28
N LEU A 46 -1.35 -0.95 6.39
CA LEU A 46 -2.41 -1.94 6.27
C LEU A 46 -2.50 -2.82 7.53
N TRP A 47 -1.94 -2.38 8.66
CA TRP A 47 -1.89 -3.22 9.85
C TRP A 47 -3.29 -3.72 10.25
N SER A 48 -3.43 -4.98 10.67
CA SER A 48 -4.69 -5.63 11.04
C SER A 48 -5.83 -5.60 10.00
N CYS A 49 -5.55 -5.30 8.73
CA CYS A 49 -6.53 -5.40 7.64
C CYS A 49 -6.67 -6.86 7.17
N ARG A 50 -7.48 -7.65 7.89
CA ARG A 50 -7.53 -9.13 7.72
C ARG A 50 -8.23 -9.63 6.46
N HIS A 51 -8.89 -8.75 5.71
CA HIS A 51 -9.61 -9.09 4.46
C HIS A 51 -8.80 -8.74 3.20
N VAL A 52 -7.59 -8.20 3.37
CA VAL A 52 -6.63 -8.06 2.29
C VAL A 52 -5.85 -9.36 2.17
N THR A 53 -5.73 -9.87 0.95
CA THR A 53 -4.98 -11.07 0.61
C THR A 53 -3.71 -10.72 -0.17
N GLU A 54 -2.96 -11.75 -0.57
CA GLU A 54 -1.83 -11.62 -1.47
C GLU A 54 -2.20 -10.91 -2.78
N SER A 55 -3.38 -11.20 -3.35
CA SER A 55 -3.84 -10.62 -4.62
C SER A 55 -3.92 -9.09 -4.56
N GLY A 56 -4.48 -8.55 -3.47
CA GLY A 56 -4.56 -7.11 -3.24
C GLY A 56 -3.18 -6.47 -3.08
N LEU A 57 -2.26 -7.11 -2.36
CA LEU A 57 -0.90 -6.61 -2.18
C LEU A 57 -0.11 -6.61 -3.49
N ILE A 58 -0.22 -7.66 -4.30
CA ILE A 58 0.41 -7.76 -5.61
C ILE A 58 -0.12 -6.66 -6.54
N ALA A 59 -1.44 -6.46 -6.58
CA ALA A 59 -2.04 -5.40 -7.38
C ALA A 59 -1.53 -4.01 -6.98
N LEU A 60 -1.45 -3.75 -5.66
CA LEU A 60 -0.92 -2.50 -5.11
C LEU A 60 0.54 -2.26 -5.51
N VAL A 61 1.42 -3.25 -5.35
CA VAL A 61 2.86 -3.13 -5.65
C VAL A 61 3.11 -2.95 -7.16
N ASN A 62 2.32 -3.61 -8.00
CA ASN A 62 2.41 -3.48 -9.46
C ASN A 62 1.98 -2.09 -9.95
N GLN A 63 0.89 -1.53 -9.41
CA GLN A 63 0.32 -0.28 -9.93
C GLN A 63 0.91 0.98 -9.29
N CYS A 64 1.24 0.96 -7.99
CA CYS A 64 1.86 2.09 -7.30
C CYS A 64 3.37 2.08 -7.53
N HIS A 65 3.83 2.47 -8.73
CA HIS A 65 5.25 2.48 -9.14
C HIS A 65 6.20 3.25 -8.20
N LYS A 66 5.69 4.15 -7.36
CA LYS A 66 6.49 4.90 -6.36
C LYS A 66 6.46 4.34 -4.94
N LEU A 67 5.78 3.21 -4.71
CA LEU A 67 5.66 2.59 -3.40
C LEU A 67 7.02 2.11 -2.86
N GLU A 68 7.44 2.68 -1.75
CA GLU A 68 8.70 2.41 -1.06
C GLU A 68 8.48 1.55 0.19
N SER A 69 7.32 1.65 0.85
CA SER A 69 7.06 0.95 2.11
C SER A 69 5.63 0.45 2.25
N ILE A 70 5.47 -0.78 2.77
CA ILE A 70 4.18 -1.35 3.18
C ILE A 70 4.31 -1.92 4.59
N ASN A 71 3.36 -1.59 5.47
CA ASN A 71 3.20 -2.26 6.75
C ASN A 71 1.97 -3.18 6.70
N VAL A 72 2.21 -4.47 6.90
CA VAL A 72 1.21 -5.55 6.90
C VAL A 72 1.10 -6.22 8.27
N TRP A 73 1.51 -5.53 9.33
CA TRP A 73 1.50 -6.08 10.69
C TRP A 73 0.11 -6.57 11.10
N GLY A 74 0.01 -7.73 11.74
CA GLY A 74 -1.29 -8.27 12.18
C GLY A 74 -2.17 -8.82 11.05
N MET A 75 -1.68 -8.82 9.80
CA MET A 75 -2.31 -9.55 8.69
C MET A 75 -1.82 -11.01 8.66
N ARG A 76 -2.63 -11.90 8.09
CA ARG A 76 -2.28 -13.33 7.92
C ARG A 76 -1.75 -13.58 6.51
N ILE A 77 -0.57 -13.02 6.21
CA ILE A 77 0.07 -13.13 4.89
C ILE A 77 1.20 -14.17 4.94
N PRO A 78 1.22 -15.16 4.03
CA PRO A 78 2.32 -16.13 3.92
C PRO A 78 3.67 -15.47 3.60
N VAL A 79 4.78 -16.11 3.97
CA VAL A 79 6.13 -15.56 3.72
C VAL A 79 6.46 -15.53 2.22
N GLU A 80 5.91 -16.49 1.47
CA GLU A 80 6.04 -16.64 0.02
C GLU A 80 5.52 -15.40 -0.71
N CYS A 81 4.45 -14.81 -0.19
CA CYS A 81 3.91 -13.55 -0.71
C CYS A 81 4.96 -12.43 -0.64
N PHE A 82 5.69 -12.30 0.48
CA PHE A 82 6.74 -11.27 0.60
C PHE A 82 7.87 -11.47 -0.40
N ILE A 83 8.24 -12.72 -0.69
CA ILE A 83 9.22 -13.04 -1.74
C ILE A 83 8.69 -12.61 -3.11
N GLY A 84 7.41 -12.88 -3.40
CA GLY A 84 6.74 -12.42 -4.62
C GLY A 84 6.75 -10.90 -4.77
N LEU A 85 6.37 -10.17 -3.70
CA LEU A 85 6.37 -8.71 -3.69
C LEU A 85 7.78 -8.13 -3.89
N LEU A 86 8.81 -8.73 -3.26
CA LEU A 86 10.21 -8.32 -3.42
C LEU A 86 10.77 -8.68 -4.81
N SER A 87 10.24 -9.71 -5.47
CA SER A 87 10.60 -10.02 -6.86
C SER A 87 10.07 -8.96 -7.83
N ILE A 88 8.87 -8.42 -7.57
CA ILE A 88 8.31 -7.29 -8.33
C ILE A 88 9.09 -6.00 -8.03
N ARG A 89 9.44 -5.79 -6.75
CA ARG A 89 10.13 -4.58 -6.30
C ARG A 89 11.19 -4.89 -5.23
N PRO A 90 12.46 -5.09 -5.64
CA PRO A 90 13.53 -5.46 -4.72
C PRO A 90 13.83 -4.43 -3.64
N ALA A 91 13.57 -3.15 -3.92
CA ALA A 91 13.78 -2.05 -2.98
C ALA A 91 12.59 -1.82 -2.01
N LEU A 92 11.50 -2.59 -2.12
CA LEU A 92 10.31 -2.40 -1.29
C LEU A 92 10.59 -2.76 0.17
N CYS A 93 10.37 -1.81 1.07
CA CYS A 93 10.42 -2.08 2.50
C CYS A 93 9.10 -2.69 2.98
N ILE A 94 9.08 -3.99 3.21
CA ILE A 94 7.96 -4.69 3.84
C ILE A 94 8.24 -4.79 5.33
N LYS A 95 7.29 -4.38 6.18
CA LYS A 95 7.41 -4.47 7.64
C LYS A 95 6.46 -5.53 8.22
N PRO A 96 6.85 -6.82 8.21
CA PRO A 96 6.11 -7.89 8.88
C PRO A 96 6.61 -8.07 10.32
N LYS A 97 5.82 -7.67 11.32
CA LYS A 97 6.09 -7.80 12.79
C LYS A 97 7.45 -7.27 13.31
N GLY A 98 7.37 -6.23 14.15
CA GLY A 98 8.15 -6.23 15.41
C GLY A 98 9.65 -5.94 15.37
N LEU A 99 10.13 -4.97 14.58
CA LEU A 99 11.41 -4.31 14.88
C LEU A 99 11.16 -2.88 15.36
N HIS A 100 10.63 -2.75 16.58
CA HIS A 100 10.96 -1.59 17.41
C HIS A 100 12.26 -1.93 18.14
N LEU A 101 13.40 -1.66 17.49
CA LEU A 101 14.71 -1.59 18.16
C LEU A 101 15.37 -0.28 17.73
N ASN A 102 15.00 0.82 18.38
CA ASN A 102 15.90 1.51 19.31
C ASN A 102 15.19 2.72 19.93
N VAL A 103 15.39 2.89 21.24
CA VAL A 103 15.05 4.09 22.01
C VAL A 103 15.96 5.21 21.51
N THR A 104 15.60 5.90 20.42
CA THR A 104 16.13 7.25 20.06
C THR A 104 15.59 7.84 18.77
N ARG A 105 14.87 7.12 17.89
CA ARG A 105 14.29 7.75 16.69
C ARG A 105 12.89 7.22 16.44
N VAL A 106 11.91 7.95 16.98
CA VAL A 106 10.53 7.91 16.52
C VAL A 106 10.58 8.28 15.04
N SER A 107 10.59 7.30 14.13
CA SER A 107 10.11 7.55 12.76
C SER A 107 8.62 7.77 12.91
N ALA A 108 8.26 9.00 13.30
CA ALA A 108 6.93 9.53 13.16
C ALA A 108 6.59 9.31 11.71
N TRP A 109 5.68 8.38 11.47
CA TRP A 109 4.97 8.43 10.21
C TRP A 109 4.26 9.78 10.20
N PRO A 110 4.17 10.46 9.06
CA PRO A 110 3.27 11.60 8.97
C PRO A 110 1.87 11.04 9.23
N VAL A 111 1.42 11.19 10.47
CA VAL A 111 0.01 11.17 10.83
C VAL A 111 -0.50 12.46 10.18
N VAL A 112 -0.94 12.34 8.93
CA VAL A 112 -1.77 13.37 8.29
C VAL A 112 -3.21 12.99 8.54
#